data_AF-A0A1Q8RMT5-F1
#
_entry.id   AF-A0A1Q8RMT5-F1
#
_cell.length_a   1.000
_cell.length_b   1.000
_cell.length_c   1.000
_cell.angle_alpha   90.00
_cell.angle_beta   90.00
_cell.angle_gamma   90.00
#
_symmetry.space_group_name_H-M   'P 1'
#
loop_
_entity.id
_entity.type
_entity.pdbx_description
1 polymer ?
#
loop_
_entity_poly.entity_id
_entity_poly.type
_entity_poly.pdbx_seq_one_letter_code
_entity_poly.pdbx_strand_id
1 'polypeptide(L)'
;MGFLDLIDGTCLGLVNRYFYEIHRRRQCIVPLHARRDRPNDQEWAWRSMENVDDHACLESEYKTSADNRCINVGSDTVLEVKGQFWCRHCGTSRCELHRHLRGWIPREMEYCPISGKYQKRLRDKHRILCHRGSPKRPNQCGRHHVKSVQI
;
A
#
# COMPACT_ATOMS: atom_id res chain seq x y z
N MET A 1 4.17 6.74 19.37
CA MET A 1 3.22 6.39 18.29
C MET A 1 3.87 5.31 17.44
N GLY A 2 3.97 4.09 17.98
CA GLY A 2 4.50 2.92 17.27
C GLY A 2 3.39 2.03 16.71
N PHE A 3 2.21 2.60 16.47
CA PHE A 3 1.00 1.85 16.07
C PHE A 3 0.58 2.12 14.62
N LEU A 4 0.93 3.28 14.04
CA LEU A 4 0.57 3.63 12.68
C LEU A 4 1.75 3.39 11.74
N ASP A 5 1.47 2.74 10.61
CA ASP A 5 2.44 2.56 9.53
C ASP A 5 2.85 3.91 8.93
N LEU A 6 4.00 3.95 8.26
CA LEU A 6 4.57 5.16 7.66
C LEU A 6 3.59 5.88 6.72
N ILE A 7 2.84 5.11 5.91
CA ILE A 7 1.85 5.67 4.99
C ILE A 7 0.67 6.27 5.75
N ASP A 8 0.15 5.56 6.74
CA ASP A 8 -1.03 5.98 7.50
C ASP A 8 -0.70 7.18 8.40
N GLY A 9 0.49 7.20 8.99
CA GLY A 9 1.05 8.36 9.69
C GLY A 9 1.19 9.58 8.78
N THR A 10 1.68 9.39 7.55
CA THR A 10 1.79 10.48 6.57
C THR A 10 0.41 11.00 6.19
N CYS A 11 -0.56 10.12 5.98
CA CYS A 11 -1.93 10.50 5.68
C CYS A 11 -2.53 11.32 6.82
N LEU A 12 -2.41 10.87 8.07
CA LEU A 12 -2.87 11.61 9.24
C LEU A 12 -2.18 12.98 9.38
N GLY A 13 -0.87 13.03 9.12
CA GLY A 13 -0.10 14.27 9.12
C GLY A 13 -0.65 15.29 8.13
N LEU A 14 -1.08 14.85 6.95
CA LEU A 14 -1.57 15.76 5.90
C LEU A 14 -2.99 16.29 6.13
N VAL A 15 -3.77 15.71 7.04
CA VAL A 15 -5.15 16.16 7.35
C VAL A 15 -5.17 17.50 8.10
N ASN A 16 -4.17 17.80 8.91
CA ASN A 16 -4.12 19.02 9.71
C ASN A 16 -2.70 19.57 9.84
N ARG A 17 -2.53 20.89 9.76
CA ARG A 17 -1.23 21.56 9.92
C ARG A 17 -0.50 21.17 11.21
N TYR A 18 -1.22 21.05 12.32
CA TYR A 18 -0.64 20.66 13.61
C TYR A 18 -0.10 19.22 13.58
N PHE A 19 -0.88 18.29 13.01
CA PHE A 19 -0.42 16.91 12.81
C PHE A 19 0.74 16.83 11.82
N TYR A 20 0.77 17.67 10.79
CA TYR A 20 1.89 17.76 9.86
C TYR A 20 3.19 18.16 10.58
N GLU A 21 3.13 19.16 11.47
CA GLU A 21 4.30 19.59 12.24
C GLU A 21 4.81 18.49 13.18
N ILE A 22 3.91 17.79 13.87
CA ILE A 22 4.27 16.64 14.71
C ILE A 22 4.85 15.50 13.85
N HIS A 23 4.20 15.19 12.73
CA HIS A 23 4.62 14.15 11.81
C HIS A 23 6.02 14.45 11.29
N ARG A 24 6.28 15.66 10.79
CA ARG A 24 7.60 16.07 10.27
C ARG A 24 8.71 16.03 11.32
N ARG A 25 8.40 16.28 12.60
CA ARG A 25 9.37 16.18 13.70
C ARG A 25 9.71 14.73 14.05
N ARG A 26 8.77 13.80 13.84
CA ARG A 26 8.92 12.38 14.22
C ARG A 26 9.38 11.50 13.08
N GLN A 27 8.75 11.66 11.93
CA GLN A 27 9.05 11.00 10.69
C GLN A 27 9.64 12.06 9.76
N CYS A 28 10.86 11.81 9.29
CA CYS A 28 11.53 12.68 8.33
C CYS A 28 10.71 12.81 7.03
N ILE A 29 11.26 13.51 6.04
CA ILE A 29 10.63 13.64 4.73
C ILE A 29 10.36 12.25 4.14
N VAL A 30 9.09 11.94 3.89
CA VAL A 30 8.66 10.65 3.34
C VAL A 30 8.58 10.73 1.81
N PRO A 31 9.31 9.89 1.06
CA PRO A 31 9.22 9.89 -0.39
C PRO A 31 7.88 9.33 -0.87
N LEU A 32 7.38 9.81 -2.01
CA LEU A 32 6.12 9.33 -2.59
C LEU A 32 6.15 7.85 -3.03
N HIS A 33 7.33 7.29 -3.25
CA HIS A 33 7.52 5.86 -3.52
C HIS A 33 7.65 5.03 -2.23
N ALA A 34 7.56 5.65 -1.04
CA ALA A 34 7.60 4.93 0.22
C ALA A 34 6.52 3.84 0.21
N ARG A 35 6.92 2.64 0.59
CA ARG A 35 6.06 1.47 0.63
C ARG A 35 5.58 1.25 2.05
N ARG A 36 4.39 0.67 2.17
CA ARG A 36 3.98 0.06 3.42
C ARG A 36 4.84 -1.19 3.60
N ASP A 37 5.45 -1.31 4.78
CA ASP A 37 6.02 -2.59 5.16
C ASP A 37 4.89 -3.61 5.33
N ARG A 38 5.25 -4.90 5.33
CA ARG A 38 4.26 -5.98 5.44
C ARG A 38 3.25 -5.71 6.57
N PRO A 39 2.04 -6.30 6.49
CA PRO A 39 1.00 -6.03 7.48
C PRO A 39 1.55 -6.29 8.87
N ASN A 40 1.37 -5.30 9.75
CA ASN A 40 1.71 -5.42 11.15
C ASN A 40 0.93 -6.62 11.76
N ASP A 41 1.48 -7.26 12.79
CA ASP A 41 0.87 -8.40 13.48
C ASP A 41 -0.57 -8.12 13.93
N GLN A 42 -0.88 -6.86 14.26
CA GLN A 42 -2.26 -6.46 14.54
C GLN A 42 -3.17 -6.61 13.32
N GLU A 43 -2.76 -6.14 12.14
CA GLU A 43 -3.56 -6.28 10.92
C GLU A 43 -3.81 -7.74 10.54
N TRP A 44 -2.87 -8.64 10.86
CA TRP A 44 -3.09 -10.08 10.76
C TRP A 44 -4.15 -10.57 11.76
N ALA A 45 -4.06 -10.14 13.01
CA ALA A 45 -5.01 -10.53 14.06
C ALA A 45 -6.46 -10.08 13.75
N TRP A 46 -6.67 -8.86 13.27
CA TRP A 46 -8.00 -8.36 12.89
C TRP A 46 -8.64 -9.19 11.77
N ARG A 47 -7.86 -9.82 10.88
CA ARG A 47 -8.42 -10.66 9.80
C ARG A 47 -8.68 -12.09 10.22
N SER A 48 -7.93 -12.64 11.17
CA SER A 48 -8.30 -13.91 11.80
C SER A 48 -9.66 -13.80 12.49
N MET A 49 -10.04 -12.59 12.92
CA MET A 49 -11.37 -12.28 13.47
C MET A 49 -12.44 -11.97 12.41
N GLU A 50 -12.09 -11.56 11.18
CA GLU A 50 -13.08 -11.35 10.09
C GLU A 50 -13.52 -12.68 9.44
N ASN A 51 -12.83 -13.80 9.67
CA ASN A 51 -13.19 -15.12 9.13
C ASN A 51 -14.04 -15.97 10.08
N VAL A 52 -14.53 -15.42 11.20
CA VAL A 52 -15.40 -16.14 12.15
C VAL A 52 -16.90 -15.95 11.91
N ASP A 53 -17.31 -15.06 11.01
CA ASP A 53 -18.72 -14.83 10.71
C ASP A 53 -18.99 -15.09 9.23
N ASP A 54 -19.47 -16.31 8.91
CA ASP A 54 -20.41 -16.55 7.80
C ASP A 54 -20.95 -18.00 7.71
N HIS A 55 -20.48 -18.97 8.50
CA HIS A 55 -21.12 -20.30 8.55
C HIS A 55 -20.99 -21.00 9.90
N ALA A 56 -21.99 -20.82 10.78
CA ALA A 56 -22.49 -21.88 11.68
C ALA A 56 -23.75 -21.41 12.45
N CYS A 57 -24.88 -21.31 11.74
CA CYS A 57 -26.18 -21.57 12.37
C CYS A 57 -26.94 -22.55 11.49
N LEU A 58 -26.72 -23.85 11.72
CA LEU A 58 -27.69 -24.91 11.51
C LEU A 58 -27.37 -26.02 12.51
N GLU A 59 -28.26 -26.20 13.49
CA GLU A 59 -28.30 -27.33 14.40
C GLU A 59 -28.41 -28.65 13.63
N SER A 60 -27.74 -29.68 14.14
CA SER A 60 -28.17 -31.07 14.01
C SER A 60 -27.36 -31.91 14.99
N GLU A 61 -27.95 -32.13 16.16
CA GLU A 61 -27.58 -33.23 17.05
C GLU A 61 -27.68 -34.58 16.32
N TYR A 62 -26.62 -35.37 16.32
CA TYR A 62 -26.69 -36.80 16.61
C TYR A 62 -25.30 -37.37 16.91
N LYS A 63 -25.26 -38.26 17.90
CA LYS A 63 -24.06 -38.91 18.41
C LYS A 63 -23.65 -40.12 17.56
N THR A 64 -22.35 -40.44 17.66
CA THR A 64 -21.75 -41.79 17.67
C THR A 64 -21.25 -42.36 16.33
N SER A 65 -19.92 -42.32 16.16
CA SER A 65 -18.98 -43.48 16.06
C SER A 65 -17.97 -43.43 14.91
N ALA A 66 -16.70 -43.63 15.34
CA ALA A 66 -15.57 -44.24 14.63
C ALA A 66 -15.00 -43.53 13.39
N ASP A 67 -13.89 -42.81 13.53
CA ASP A 67 -12.57 -43.43 13.38
C ASP A 67 -11.47 -42.49 13.88
N ASN A 68 -10.67 -42.96 14.85
CA ASN A 68 -9.59 -42.20 15.47
C ASN A 68 -8.37 -42.22 14.55
N ARG A 69 -8.11 -41.13 13.84
CA ARG A 69 -6.78 -40.82 13.29
C ARG A 69 -6.45 -39.35 13.47
N CYS A 70 -6.10 -39.01 14.71
CA CYS A 70 -5.33 -37.83 15.01
C CYS A 70 -3.93 -37.97 14.41
N ILE A 71 -3.64 -37.22 13.34
CA ILE A 71 -2.26 -37.04 12.89
C ILE A 71 -1.63 -35.99 13.81
N ASN A 72 -0.84 -36.47 14.77
CA ASN A 72 0.19 -35.67 15.41
C ASN A 72 1.25 -35.35 14.35
N VAL A 73 1.21 -34.16 13.75
CA VAL A 73 2.37 -33.61 13.05
C VAL A 73 3.06 -32.67 14.01
N GLY A 74 4.26 -33.09 14.42
CA GLY A 74 5.09 -32.42 15.41
C GLY A 74 5.51 -31.00 15.01
N SER A 75 6.01 -30.34 16.03
CA SER A 75 6.85 -29.16 15.94
C SER A 75 7.98 -29.35 14.92
N ASP A 76 7.82 -28.85 13.70
CA ASP A 76 8.94 -28.41 12.88
C ASP A 76 8.48 -27.46 11.77
N THR A 77 9.03 -26.25 11.79
CA THR A 77 9.07 -25.25 10.70
C THR A 77 7.84 -25.14 9.78
N VAL A 78 6.69 -24.71 10.32
CA VAL A 78 5.69 -24.04 9.48
C VAL A 78 6.24 -22.67 9.13
N LEU A 79 6.95 -22.57 8.01
CA LEU A 79 7.03 -21.32 7.27
C LEU A 79 5.59 -20.98 6.86
N GLU A 80 4.84 -20.35 7.76
CA GLU A 80 3.52 -19.83 7.46
C GLU A 80 3.70 -18.91 6.26
N VAL A 81 3.17 -19.36 5.12
CA VAL A 81 3.00 -18.50 3.95
C VAL A 81 1.92 -17.50 4.35
N LYS A 82 2.32 -16.48 5.13
CA LYS A 82 1.48 -15.33 5.48
C LYS A 82 0.92 -14.82 4.16
N GLY A 83 -0.40 -14.97 4.00
CA GLY A 83 -1.11 -14.76 2.74
C GLY A 83 -0.87 -13.39 2.10
N GLN A 84 -1.30 -13.24 0.86
CA GLN A 84 -1.23 -11.95 0.17
C GLN A 84 -2.17 -10.94 0.86
N PHE A 85 -1.60 -9.90 1.47
CA PHE A 85 -2.36 -8.76 1.98
C PHE A 85 -2.80 -7.85 0.86
N TRP A 86 -4.01 -7.30 0.95
CA TRP A 86 -4.53 -6.29 0.02
C TRP A 86 -4.91 -5.04 0.80
N CYS A 87 -4.32 -3.91 0.43
CA CYS A 87 -4.65 -2.63 1.03
C CYS A 87 -6.10 -2.24 0.71
N ARG A 88 -6.92 -1.93 1.74
CA ARG A 88 -8.33 -1.51 1.56
C ARG A 88 -8.47 -0.17 0.82
N HIS A 89 -7.46 0.70 0.89
CA HIS A 89 -7.47 1.99 0.20
C HIS A 89 -7.03 1.91 -1.27
N CYS A 90 -6.07 1.03 -1.58
CA CYS A 90 -5.43 1.00 -2.90
C CYS A 90 -5.70 -0.27 -3.72
N GLY A 91 -6.27 -1.32 -3.13
CA GLY A 91 -6.55 -2.59 -3.81
C GLY A 91 -5.29 -3.32 -4.33
N THR A 92 -4.12 -3.07 -3.72
CA THR A 92 -2.84 -3.69 -4.12
C THR A 92 -2.16 -4.28 -2.90
N SER A 93 -1.35 -5.33 -3.10
CA SER A 93 -0.54 -5.94 -2.05
C SER A 93 0.74 -5.20 -1.73
N ARG A 94 1.22 -4.41 -2.69
CA ARG A 94 2.34 -3.48 -2.49
C ARG A 94 1.82 -2.07 -2.71
N CYS A 95 1.34 -1.44 -1.64
CA CYS A 95 0.91 -0.05 -1.69
C CYS A 95 2.12 0.88 -1.53
N GLU A 96 2.05 1.99 -2.27
CA GLU A 96 3.03 3.08 -2.22
C GLU A 96 2.29 4.35 -1.82
N LEU A 97 2.96 5.25 -1.10
CA LEU A 97 2.38 6.48 -0.56
C LEU A 97 1.65 7.28 -1.65
N HIS A 98 2.23 7.40 -2.84
CA HIS A 98 1.59 8.12 -3.94
C HIS A 98 0.19 7.61 -4.23
N ARG A 99 -0.08 6.30 -4.14
CA ARG A 99 -1.41 5.74 -4.41
C ARG A 99 -2.44 6.15 -3.35
N HIS A 100 -2.05 6.20 -2.08
CA HIS A 100 -2.90 6.68 -0.99
C HIS A 100 -3.25 8.16 -1.17
N LEU A 101 -2.27 8.97 -1.57
CA LEU A 101 -2.47 10.39 -1.82
C LEU A 101 -3.28 10.68 -3.09
N ARG A 102 -3.56 9.68 -3.94
CA ARG A 102 -4.18 9.91 -5.26
C ARG A 102 -5.53 10.60 -5.16
N GLY A 103 -6.30 10.32 -4.11
CA GLY A 103 -7.60 10.96 -3.86
C GLY A 103 -7.50 12.46 -3.52
N TRP A 104 -6.37 12.92 -2.97
CA TRP A 104 -6.14 14.32 -2.61
C TRP A 104 -5.50 15.13 -3.72
N ILE A 105 -4.85 14.46 -4.67
CA ILE A 105 -4.18 15.12 -5.79
C ILE A 105 -5.17 15.33 -6.96
N PRO A 106 -5.18 16.50 -7.60
CA PRO A 106 -6.02 16.77 -8.76
C PRO A 106 -5.89 15.72 -9.88
N ARG A 107 -6.99 15.49 -10.60
CA ARG A 107 -7.06 14.50 -11.70
C ARG A 107 -6.18 14.86 -12.89
N GLU A 108 -5.88 16.15 -13.06
CA GLU A 108 -4.97 16.68 -14.07
C GLU A 108 -3.50 16.42 -13.78
N MET A 109 -3.16 15.91 -12.59
CA MET A 109 -1.81 15.49 -12.26
C MET A 109 -1.73 13.96 -12.25
N GLU A 110 -0.59 13.41 -12.66
CA GLU A 110 -0.28 11.99 -12.58
C GLU A 110 1.06 11.78 -11.87
N TYR A 111 1.22 10.67 -11.16
CA TYR A 111 2.48 10.33 -10.54
C TYR A 111 3.48 9.85 -11.60
N CYS A 112 4.68 10.42 -11.59
CA CYS A 112 5.78 10.00 -12.47
C CYS A 112 6.78 9.15 -11.67
N PRO A 113 6.95 7.84 -11.98
CA PRO A 113 7.89 6.96 -11.28
C PRO A 113 9.36 7.37 -11.43
N ILE A 114 9.67 8.19 -12.43
CA ILE A 114 11.05 8.60 -12.75
C ILE A 114 11.45 9.84 -11.98
N SER A 115 10.60 10.87 -11.98
CA SER A 115 10.86 12.07 -11.18
C SER A 115 10.52 11.88 -9.70
N GLY A 116 9.74 10.83 -9.38
CA GLY A 116 9.26 10.57 -8.02
C GLY A 116 8.25 11.60 -7.53
N LYS A 117 7.61 12.34 -8.44
CA LYS A 117 6.72 13.47 -8.13
C LYS A 117 5.42 13.37 -8.92
N TYR A 118 4.37 14.02 -8.40
CA TYR A 118 3.18 14.33 -9.19
C TYR A 118 3.52 15.41 -10.22
N GLN A 119 3.16 15.16 -11.48
CA GLN A 119 3.44 16.02 -12.63
C GLN A 119 2.14 16.27 -13.40
N LYS A 120 2.08 17.34 -14.20
CA LYS A 120 0.93 17.61 -15.06
C LYS A 120 0.75 16.45 -16.04
N ARG A 121 -0.46 15.92 -16.10
CA ARG A 121 -0.83 14.84 -17.00
C ARG A 121 -0.84 15.39 -18.42
N LEU A 122 0.11 14.92 -19.22
CA LEU A 122 0.15 15.26 -20.64
C LEU A 122 -0.91 14.44 -21.36
N ARG A 123 -1.72 15.13 -22.18
CA ARG A 123 -2.74 14.52 -23.05
C ARG A 123 -2.12 13.72 -24.20
N ASP A 124 -0.80 13.71 -24.35
CA ASP A 124 -0.13 13.08 -25.48
C ASP A 124 -0.40 11.57 -25.53
N LYS A 125 -1.16 11.20 -26.56
CA LYS A 125 -1.82 9.91 -26.76
C LYS A 125 -0.88 8.75 -27.11
N HIS A 126 0.42 8.99 -27.28
CA HIS A 126 1.31 7.98 -27.89
C HIS A 126 2.07 7.09 -26.90
N ARG A 127 2.26 7.49 -25.63
CA ARG A 127 2.94 6.64 -24.62
C ARG A 127 2.31 6.78 -23.24
N ILE A 128 1.71 5.68 -22.78
CA ILE A 128 1.11 5.56 -21.44
C ILE A 128 2.20 5.55 -20.35
N LEU A 129 3.38 5.00 -20.66
CA LEU A 129 4.46 4.79 -19.69
C LEU A 129 5.49 5.93 -19.68
N CYS A 130 5.96 6.27 -18.48
CA CYS A 130 7.08 7.19 -18.27
C CYS A 130 8.40 6.52 -18.66
N HIS A 131 9.29 7.27 -19.32
CA HIS A 131 10.65 6.80 -19.67
C HIS A 131 11.70 7.87 -19.32
N ARG A 132 12.95 7.45 -19.10
CA ARG A 132 14.04 8.39 -18.77
C ARG A 132 14.38 9.19 -20.02
N GLY A 133 14.41 10.52 -19.90
CA GLY A 133 14.66 11.41 -21.03
C GLY A 133 16.14 11.52 -21.38
N SER A 134 17.03 11.35 -20.39
CA SER A 134 18.48 11.37 -20.60
C SER A 134 19.17 10.44 -19.60
N PRO A 135 20.16 9.62 -20.03
CA PRO A 135 20.99 8.83 -19.12
C PRO A 135 21.75 9.69 -18.10
N LYS A 136 22.11 10.94 -18.47
CA LYS A 136 22.85 11.88 -17.61
C LYS A 136 21.98 12.50 -16.51
N ARG A 137 20.66 12.49 -16.66
CA ARG A 137 19.69 13.12 -15.74
C ARG A 137 18.66 12.09 -15.31
N PRO A 138 18.95 11.26 -14.29
CA PRO A 138 18.14 10.09 -13.95
C PRO A 138 16.71 10.45 -13.52
N ASN A 139 16.51 11.62 -12.92
CA ASN A 139 15.20 12.09 -12.45
C ASN A 139 14.42 12.88 -13.52
N GLN A 140 14.97 13.05 -14.72
CA GLN A 140 14.32 13.75 -15.82
C GLN A 140 13.50 12.76 -16.64
N CYS A 141 12.17 12.84 -16.53
CA CYS A 141 11.28 12.04 -17.35
C CYS A 141 11.16 12.64 -18.76
N GLY A 142 11.35 11.84 -19.80
CA GLY A 142 11.19 12.28 -21.19
C GLY A 142 9.75 12.62 -21.56
N ARG A 143 8.77 12.07 -20.82
CA ARG A 143 7.34 12.43 -20.99
C ARG A 143 7.07 13.79 -20.36
N HIS A 144 7.42 13.99 -19.09
CA HIS A 144 7.05 15.20 -18.33
C HIS A 144 8.04 16.35 -18.42
N HIS A 145 9.20 16.18 -19.04
CA HIS A 145 10.15 17.27 -19.23
C HIS A 145 9.63 18.21 -20.32
N VAL A 146 9.07 19.34 -19.89
CA VAL A 146 8.71 20.44 -20.78
C VAL A 146 10.02 21.01 -21.31
N LYS A 147 10.32 20.78 -22.60
CA LYS A 147 11.29 21.63 -23.30
C LYS A 147 10.67 23.02 -23.30
N SER A 148 11.33 24.00 -22.69
CA SER A 148 10.93 25.39 -22.84
C SER A 148 10.91 25.71 -24.33
N VAL A 149 9.71 25.76 -24.91
CA VAL A 149 9.51 26.34 -26.23
C VAL A 149 9.80 27.82 -26.03
N GLN A 150 10.97 28.27 -26.47
CA GLN A 150 11.25 29.70 -26.63
C GLN A 150 10.25 30.19 -27.69
N ILE A 151 9.33 31.06 -27.26
CA ILE A 151 8.50 31.87 -28.16
C ILE A 151 9.33 33.09 -28.55
#